data_AF-A0A0A7PEE2-F1
#
_entry.id   AF-A0A0A7PEE2-F1
#
_cell.length_a   1.000
_cell.length_b   1.000
_cell.length_c   1.000
_cell.angle_alpha   90.00
_cell.angle_beta   90.00
_cell.angle_gamma   90.00
#
_symmetry.space_group_name_H-M   'P 1'
#
loop_
_entity.id
_entity.type
_entity.pdbx_description
1 polymer ?
#
loop_
_entity_poly.entity_id
_entity_poly.type
_entity_poly.pdbx_seq_one_letter_code
_entity_poly.pdbx_strand_id
1 'polypeptide(L)'
;MNEIKAAIRQAESSGNDNARNTRSSAAGRYQFTDDTWLVTYAKEYGRTGETREQILSKKFNPAYQDRLMGRLTKDNQSFLQRRGHAVTKETTYLAHFAGADGIRRASETPGAEPEE
;
A
#
# COMPACT_ATOMS: atom_id res chain seq x y z
N MET A 1 -9.67 10.73 -0.59
CA MET A 1 -8.37 10.22 -0.04
C MET A 1 -8.52 9.69 1.39
N ASN A 2 -9.18 10.43 2.31
CA ASN A 2 -9.36 10.00 3.71
C ASN A 2 -10.18 8.70 3.87
N GLU A 3 -11.23 8.50 3.08
CA GLU A 3 -12.09 7.29 3.20
C GLU A 3 -11.40 5.99 2.75
N ILE A 4 -10.47 6.07 1.79
CA ILE A 4 -9.69 4.91 1.33
C ILE A 4 -8.70 4.50 2.43
N LYS A 5 -8.00 5.48 3.03
CA LYS A 5 -7.10 5.23 4.17
C LYS A 5 -7.84 4.62 5.36
N ALA A 6 -9.05 5.10 5.66
CA ALA A 6 -9.86 4.57 6.74
C ALA A 6 -10.24 3.09 6.53
N ALA A 7 -10.59 2.70 5.30
CA ALA A 7 -10.89 1.31 4.98
C ALA A 7 -9.66 0.39 5.08
N ILE A 8 -8.51 0.82 4.57
CA ILE A 8 -7.26 0.04 4.68
C ILE A 8 -6.86 -0.10 6.16
N ARG A 9 -6.90 0.99 6.94
CA ARG A 9 -6.62 0.97 8.38
C ARG A 9 -7.47 -0.07 9.12
N GLN A 10 -8.77 -0.12 8.81
CA GLN A 10 -9.69 -1.04 9.46
C GLN A 10 -9.38 -2.50 9.11
N ALA A 11 -9.11 -2.77 7.83
CA ALA A 11 -8.84 -4.12 7.34
C ALA A 11 -7.49 -4.70 7.78
N GLU A 12 -6.44 -3.87 7.82
CA GLU A 12 -5.05 -4.35 7.97
C GLU A 12 -4.62 -4.55 9.42
N SER A 13 -4.98 -3.63 10.32
CA SER A 13 -4.56 -3.73 11.73
C SER A 13 -5.59 -3.23 12.73
N SER A 14 -6.81 -2.92 12.26
CA SER A 14 -7.82 -2.20 13.05
C SER A 14 -7.29 -0.91 13.68
N GLY A 15 -6.26 -0.31 13.08
CA GLY A 15 -5.66 0.92 13.59
C GLY A 15 -4.47 0.78 14.53
N ASN A 16 -3.96 -0.42 14.76
CA ASN A 16 -2.76 -0.63 15.55
C ASN A 16 -1.50 -0.24 14.76
N ASP A 17 -0.84 0.84 15.19
CA ASP A 17 0.39 1.37 14.58
C ASP A 17 1.62 0.48 14.79
N ASN A 18 1.55 -0.46 15.73
CA ASN A 18 2.63 -1.40 16.07
C ASN A 18 2.36 -2.83 15.60
N ALA A 19 1.31 -3.04 14.80
CA ALA A 19 0.97 -4.36 14.28
C ALA A 19 2.14 -4.94 13.48
N ARG A 20 2.42 -6.22 13.71
CA ARG A 20 3.48 -6.97 13.04
C ARG A 20 2.92 -8.30 12.57
N ASN A 21 3.17 -8.64 11.32
CA ASN A 21 2.87 -9.94 10.78
C ASN A 21 4.00 -10.92 11.14
N THR A 22 3.67 -12.11 11.63
CA THR A 22 4.68 -13.12 12.03
C THR A 22 5.26 -13.90 10.86
N ARG A 23 4.65 -13.79 9.67
CA ARG A 23 4.99 -14.57 8.46
C ARG A 23 5.62 -13.71 7.36
N SER A 24 5.76 -12.40 7.57
CA SER A 24 6.32 -11.47 6.58
C SER A 24 6.89 -10.22 7.26
N SER A 25 7.49 -9.32 6.47
CA SER A 25 7.94 -8.00 6.93
C SER A 25 6.81 -6.96 7.01
N ALA A 26 5.56 -7.37 6.81
CA ALA A 26 4.40 -6.49 6.91
C ALA A 26 4.26 -5.95 8.34
N ALA A 27 4.28 -4.62 8.48
CA ALA A 27 4.22 -3.95 9.77
C ALA A 27 3.55 -2.58 9.71
N GLY A 28 3.08 -2.11 10.86
CA GLY A 28 2.36 -0.85 11.01
C GLY A 28 0.87 -0.96 10.69
N ARG A 29 0.17 0.16 10.84
CA ARG A 29 -1.26 0.39 10.62
C ARG A 29 -1.78 -0.13 9.29
N TYR A 30 -0.95 0.01 8.26
CA TYR A 30 -1.27 -0.31 6.88
C TYR A 30 -0.46 -1.51 6.36
N GLN A 31 0.16 -2.29 7.27
CA GLN A 31 0.86 -3.54 6.96
C GLN A 31 1.84 -3.44 5.76
N PHE A 32 2.61 -2.37 5.69
CA PHE A 32 3.65 -2.21 4.67
C PHE A 32 4.69 -3.33 4.80
N THR A 33 5.05 -4.00 3.72
CA THR A 33 6.29 -4.80 3.65
C THR A 33 7.51 -3.87 3.62
N ASP A 34 8.70 -4.39 3.93
CA ASP A 34 9.93 -3.59 3.93
C ASP A 34 10.24 -2.97 2.57
N ASP A 35 10.09 -3.74 1.49
CA ASP A 35 10.41 -3.27 0.14
C ASP A 35 9.42 -2.19 -0.33
N THR A 36 8.12 -2.40 -0.11
CA THR A 36 7.11 -1.39 -0.42
C THR A 36 7.34 -0.12 0.39
N TRP A 37 7.69 -0.24 1.67
CA TRP A 37 7.99 0.92 2.51
C TRP A 37 9.18 1.72 1.96
N LEU A 38 10.29 1.05 1.65
CA LEU A 38 11.51 1.70 1.19
C LEU A 38 11.33 2.38 -0.17
N VAL A 39 10.67 1.71 -1.12
CA VAL A 39 10.35 2.31 -2.42
C VAL A 39 9.45 3.53 -2.27
N THR A 40 8.40 3.42 -1.44
CA THR A 40 7.46 4.53 -1.22
C THR A 40 8.13 5.70 -0.48
N TYR A 41 9.01 5.40 0.49
CA TYR A 41 9.79 6.41 1.21
C TYR A 41 10.73 7.17 0.27
N ALA A 42 11.53 6.47 -0.53
CA ALA A 42 12.44 7.08 -1.48
C ALA A 42 11.71 7.95 -2.51
N LYS A 43 10.53 7.51 -2.96
CA LYS A 43 9.66 8.29 -3.84
C LYS A 43 9.12 9.57 -3.20
N GLU A 44 8.80 9.53 -1.90
CA GLU A 44 8.20 10.65 -1.17
C GLU A 44 9.23 11.67 -0.68
N TYR A 45 10.38 11.21 -0.20
CA TYR A 45 11.38 12.05 0.46
C TYR A 45 12.68 12.22 -0.33
N GLY A 46 12.87 11.48 -1.42
CA GLY A 46 14.11 11.51 -2.20
C GLY A 46 15.29 10.88 -1.44
N ARG A 47 16.51 11.37 -1.72
CA ARG A 47 17.72 10.93 -1.01
C ARG A 47 17.85 11.69 0.31
N THR A 48 17.73 10.98 1.43
CA THR A 48 17.78 11.59 2.77
C THR A 48 19.11 11.40 3.49
N GLY A 49 20.00 10.54 2.99
CA GLY A 49 21.25 10.15 3.68
C GLY A 49 21.06 9.15 4.82
N GLU A 50 19.83 8.71 5.07
CA GLU A 50 19.50 7.75 6.12
C GLU A 50 19.82 6.31 5.70
N THR A 51 20.20 5.47 6.66
CA THR A 51 20.39 4.04 6.42
C THR A 51 19.05 3.33 6.21
N ARG A 52 19.11 2.11 5.65
CA ARG A 52 17.93 1.26 5.47
C ARG A 52 17.20 1.05 6.80
N GLU A 53 17.93 0.78 7.87
CA GLU A 53 17.40 0.49 9.21
C GLU A 53 16.71 1.72 9.81
N GLN A 54 17.32 2.90 9.65
CA GLN A 54 16.71 4.17 10.06
C GLN A 54 15.37 4.38 9.35
N ILE A 55 15.32 4.16 8.03
CA ILE A 55 14.08 4.30 7.28
C ILE A 55 13.03 3.27 7.71
N LEU A 56 13.41 2.00 7.90
CA LEU A 56 12.49 0.94 8.31
C LEU A 56 11.94 1.14 9.73
N SER A 57 12.73 1.68 10.65
CA SER A 57 12.26 1.97 12.02
C SER A 57 11.06 2.94 12.05
N LYS A 58 10.93 3.80 11.03
CA LYS A 58 9.83 4.76 10.89
C LYS A 58 8.50 4.10 10.53
N LYS A 59 8.47 2.81 10.18
CA LYS A 59 7.23 2.04 9.90
C LYS A 59 6.23 2.06 11.06
N PHE A 60 6.71 2.34 12.27
CA PHE A 60 5.88 2.42 13.49
C PHE A 60 5.50 3.86 13.85
N ASN A 61 5.98 4.87 13.12
CA ASN A 61 5.63 6.26 13.37
C ASN A 61 4.33 6.63 12.59
N PRO A 62 3.25 7.05 13.28
CA PRO A 62 1.95 7.30 12.65
C PRO A 62 1.98 8.33 11.52
N ALA A 63 2.78 9.38 11.65
CA ALA A 63 2.85 10.46 10.67
C ALA A 63 3.49 9.98 9.35
N TYR A 64 4.56 9.18 9.44
CA TYR A 64 5.17 8.57 8.26
C TYR A 64 4.24 7.55 7.61
N GLN A 65 3.54 6.75 8.42
CA GLN A 65 2.56 5.79 7.91
C GLN A 65 1.44 6.47 7.11
N ASP A 66 0.84 7.53 7.64
CA ASP A 66 -0.22 8.26 6.95
C ASP A 66 0.26 8.98 5.69
N ARG A 67 1.49 9.50 5.72
CA ARG A 67 2.10 10.15 4.56
C ARG A 67 2.38 9.14 3.44
N LEU A 68 3.07 8.05 3.75
CA LEU A 68 3.45 7.03 2.77
C LEU A 68 2.24 6.26 2.26
N MET A 69 1.23 5.99 3.09
CA MET A 69 -0.03 5.41 2.61
C MET A 69 -0.73 6.36 1.62
N GLY A 70 -0.68 7.67 1.87
CA GLY A 70 -1.16 8.67 0.91
C GLY A 70 -0.42 8.62 -0.42
N ARG A 71 0.90 8.49 -0.39
CA ARG A 71 1.72 8.36 -1.60
C ARG A 71 1.42 7.07 -2.36
N LEU A 72 1.42 5.93 -1.68
CA LEU A 72 1.12 4.63 -2.27
C LEU A 72 -0.28 4.58 -2.88
N THR A 73 -1.27 5.20 -2.22
CA THR A 73 -2.63 5.33 -2.76
C THR A 73 -2.63 6.08 -4.09
N LYS A 74 -1.93 7.22 -4.17
CA LYS A 74 -1.82 7.99 -5.43
C LYS A 74 -1.14 7.18 -6.53
N ASP A 75 -0.05 6.50 -6.21
CA ASP A 75 0.67 5.63 -7.14
C ASP A 75 -0.25 4.52 -7.69
N ASN A 76 -1.04 3.89 -6.83
CA ASN A 76 -2.02 2.86 -7.22
C ASN A 76 -3.14 3.41 -8.10
N GLN A 77 -3.69 4.58 -7.76
CA GLN A 77 -4.71 5.23 -8.58
C GLN A 77 -4.19 5.59 -9.97
N SER A 78 -2.97 6.14 -10.06
CA SER A 78 -2.34 6.42 -11.36
C SER A 78 -2.04 5.14 -12.14
N PHE A 79 -1.69 4.04 -11.47
CA PHE A 79 -1.50 2.75 -12.11
C PHE A 79 -2.81 2.22 -12.72
N LEU A 80 -3.91 2.23 -11.96
CA LEU A 80 -5.24 1.84 -12.42
C LEU A 80 -5.67 2.67 -13.63
N GLN A 81 -5.51 4.00 -13.54
CA GLN A 81 -5.87 4.92 -14.62
C GLN A 81 -5.08 4.63 -15.91
N ARG A 82 -3.76 4.42 -15.82
CA ARG A 82 -2.94 4.09 -17.00
C ARG A 82 -3.29 2.74 -17.62
N ARG A 83 -3.89 1.84 -16.86
CA ARG A 83 -4.35 0.52 -17.32
C ARG A 83 -5.81 0.52 -17.77
N GLY A 84 -6.49 1.66 -17.75
CA GLY A 84 -7.90 1.78 -18.15
C GLY A 84 -8.89 1.21 -17.13
N HIS A 85 -8.45 0.90 -15.91
CA HIS A 85 -9.35 0.45 -14.84
C HIS A 85 -10.03 1.64 -14.16
N ALA A 86 -11.25 1.42 -13.67
CA ALA A 86 -11.96 2.40 -12.86
C ALA A 86 -11.17 2.71 -11.57
N VAL A 87 -11.05 3.99 -11.22
CA VAL A 87 -10.38 4.44 -10.00
C VAL A 87 -11.41 4.62 -8.90
N THR A 88 -11.76 3.52 -8.23
CA THR A 88 -12.70 3.49 -7.10
C THR A 88 -11.99 3.11 -5.81
N LYS A 89 -12.70 3.15 -4.68
CA LYS A 89 -12.15 2.73 -3.37
C LYS A 89 -11.77 1.26 -3.39
N GLU A 90 -12.61 0.43 -3.99
CA GLU A 90 -12.48 -1.03 -4.09
C GLU A 90 -11.29 -1.40 -4.99
N THR A 91 -11.19 -0.81 -6.19
CA THR A 91 -10.07 -1.09 -7.10
C THR A 91 -8.75 -0.56 -6.55
N THR A 92 -8.77 0.58 -5.85
CA THR A 92 -7.58 1.12 -5.17
C THR A 92 -7.15 0.26 -3.98
N TYR A 93 -8.11 -0.30 -3.22
CA TYR A 93 -7.85 -1.25 -2.14
C TYR A 93 -7.27 -2.57 -2.70
N LEU A 94 -7.86 -3.11 -3.77
CA LEU A 94 -7.34 -4.29 -4.44
C LEU A 94 -5.92 -4.06 -4.95
N ALA A 95 -5.65 -2.88 -5.52
CA ALA A 95 -4.30 -2.48 -5.94
C ALA A 95 -3.29 -2.45 -4.80
N HIS A 96 -3.73 -2.06 -3.61
CA HIS A 96 -2.89 -2.05 -2.42
C HIS A 96 -2.53 -3.48 -1.99
N PHE A 97 -3.53 -4.36 -1.91
CA PHE A 97 -3.35 -5.75 -1.48
C PHE A 97 -2.56 -6.60 -2.50
N ALA A 98 -2.84 -6.43 -3.79
CA ALA A 98 -2.18 -7.15 -4.86
C ALA A 98 -0.71 -6.69 -5.05
N GLY A 99 -0.35 -5.51 -4.54
CA GLY A 99 0.90 -4.84 -4.86
C GLY A 99 0.98 -4.44 -6.33
N ALA A 100 2.07 -3.76 -6.72
CA ALA A 100 2.30 -3.35 -8.11
C ALA A 100 2.34 -4.55 -9.09
N ASP A 101 2.69 -5.74 -8.61
CA ASP A 101 2.78 -6.98 -9.40
C ASP A 101 1.48 -7.79 -9.45
N GLY A 102 0.63 -7.76 -8.42
CA GLY A 102 -0.58 -8.59 -8.39
C GLY A 102 -1.69 -8.09 -9.32
N ILE A 103 -1.78 -6.79 -9.62
CA ILE A 103 -2.70 -6.33 -10.68
C ILE A 103 -2.21 -6.75 -12.07
N ARG A 104 -0.90 -6.90 -12.29
CA ARG A 104 -0.41 -7.43 -13.57
C ARG A 104 -0.97 -8.83 -13.83
N ARG A 105 -1.09 -9.67 -12.79
CA ARG A 105 -1.74 -10.99 -12.88
C ARG A 105 -3.27 -10.90 -12.99
N ALA A 106 -3.93 -10.00 -12.25
CA ALA A 106 -5.39 -9.86 -12.29
C ALA A 106 -5.91 -9.28 -13.63
N SER A 107 -5.08 -8.48 -14.32
CA SER A 107 -5.39 -7.92 -15.66
C SER A 107 -4.96 -8.82 -16.83
N GLU A 108 -4.25 -9.92 -16.56
CA GLU A 108 -3.91 -10.96 -17.53
C GLU A 108 -4.96 -12.09 -17.58
N THR A 109 -6.00 -12.04 -16.76
CA THR A 109 -7.18 -12.92 -16.86
C THR A 109 -8.34 -12.16 -17.54
N PRO A 110 -8.63 -12.37 -18.84
CA PRO A 110 -9.91 -11.99 -19.39
C PRO A 110 -10.98 -12.93 -18.80
N GLY A 111 -11.94 -12.37 -18.08
CA GLY A 111 -13.15 -13.08 -17.65
C GLY A 111 -12.95 -14.00 -16.45
N ALA A 112 -12.99 -13.45 -15.24
CA ALA A 112 -13.64 -14.15 -14.14
C ALA A 112 -15.07 -13.61 -14.10
N GLU A 113 -15.97 -14.30 -14.79
CA GLU A 113 -17.41 -14.13 -14.59
C GLU A 113 -17.74 -14.40 -13.11
N PRO A 114 -18.70 -13.66 -12.52
CA PRO A 114 -19.17 -13.99 -11.18
C PRO A 114 -19.84 -15.37 -11.22
N GLU A 115 -19.36 -16.30 -10.39
CA GLU A 115 -20.05 -17.56 -10.14
C GLU A 115 -21.45 -17.26 -9.56
N GLU A 116 -22.45 -17.99 -10.08
CA GLU A 116 -23.90 -17.87 -9.86
C GLU A 116 -24.35 -17.75 -8.39
#